data_AF-A0A0P7DD08-F1
#
_entry.id   AF-A0A0P7DD08-F1
#
_cell.length_a   1.000
_cell.length_b   1.000
_cell.length_c   1.000
_cell.angle_alpha   90.00
_cell.angle_beta   90.00
_cell.angle_gamma   90.00
#
_symmetry.space_group_name_H-M   'P 1'
#
loop_
_entity.id
_entity.type
_entity.pdbx_description
1 polymer ?
#
loop_
_entity_poly.entity_id
_entity_poly.type
_entity_poly.pdbx_seq_one_letter_code
_entity_poly.pdbx_strand_id
1 'polypeptide(L)'
;MTQTYGHKWTSSFGEVPKADHAWAKILGGLTGQQIANGLRRMIEVAAANAGTGKESWPPDATEFRAMCLHVQGLPAVDQAWTEALMGKYSHEAVRVAAEATGTFDLRSAKHSDKALFQRFERNYAIVQRRAQNAQPLDGKIAQGIEHDSGFKAQLAKSHQEARDLVTAQNIPTDGQVARKLLLAKLGIRRPA
;
A
#
# COMPACT_ATOMS: atom_id res chain seq x y z
N MET A 1 -12.75 2.47 -29.73
CA MET A 1 -14.00 3.13 -29.30
C MET A 1 -14.75 3.77 -30.47
N THR A 2 -14.13 4.61 -31.30
CA THR A 2 -14.79 5.17 -32.51
C THR A 2 -15.31 4.10 -33.48
N GLN A 3 -14.54 3.03 -33.72
CA GLN A 3 -15.00 1.90 -34.54
C GLN A 3 -16.17 1.11 -33.92
N THR A 4 -16.34 1.18 -32.60
CA THR A 4 -17.36 0.42 -31.84
C THR A 4 -18.64 1.22 -31.63
N TYR A 5 -18.52 2.54 -31.42
CA TYR A 5 -19.62 3.44 -31.04
C TYR A 5 -19.91 4.54 -32.07
N GLY A 6 -19.11 4.63 -33.13
CA GLY A 6 -19.30 5.54 -34.25
C GLY A 6 -19.36 7.02 -33.86
N HIS A 7 -20.25 7.75 -34.52
CA HIS A 7 -20.44 9.20 -34.40
C HIS A 7 -20.89 9.64 -32.99
N LYS A 8 -21.59 8.78 -32.24
CA LYS A 8 -22.01 9.11 -30.87
C LYS A 8 -20.79 9.30 -29.96
N TRP A 9 -19.74 8.50 -30.14
CA TRP A 9 -18.50 8.61 -29.37
C TRP A 9 -17.74 9.89 -29.70
N THR A 10 -17.55 10.18 -30.99
CA THR A 10 -16.80 11.36 -31.43
C THR A 10 -17.52 12.67 -31.11
N SER A 11 -18.86 12.66 -31.06
CA SER A 11 -19.65 13.80 -30.57
C SER A 11 -19.43 14.06 -29.07
N SER A 12 -19.40 13.02 -28.22
CA SER A 12 -19.26 13.17 -26.77
C SER A 12 -17.82 13.37 -26.29
N PHE A 13 -16.83 12.76 -26.94
CA PHE A 13 -15.43 12.72 -26.47
C PHE A 13 -14.41 13.24 -27.48
N GLY A 14 -14.81 13.51 -28.72
CA GLY A 14 -13.91 13.91 -29.80
C GLY A 14 -13.17 12.74 -30.49
N GLU A 15 -12.47 13.05 -31.58
CA GLU A 15 -11.63 12.09 -32.32
C GLU A 15 -10.17 12.07 -31.86
N VAL A 16 -9.66 13.21 -31.43
CA VAL A 16 -8.24 13.38 -31.07
C VAL A 16 -8.08 13.33 -29.55
N PRO A 17 -7.19 12.49 -29.01
CA PRO A 17 -6.90 12.47 -27.58
C PRO A 17 -6.32 13.82 -27.16
N LYS A 18 -7.03 14.56 -26.29
CA LYS A 18 -6.53 15.80 -25.72
C LYS A 18 -6.02 15.55 -24.29
N ALA A 19 -4.82 16.03 -24.00
CA ALA A 19 -4.19 15.84 -22.69
C ALA A 19 -4.92 16.56 -21.54
N ASP A 20 -5.69 17.61 -21.86
CA ASP A 20 -6.50 18.39 -20.91
C ASP A 20 -7.89 17.78 -20.63
N HIS A 21 -8.25 16.73 -21.36
CA HIS A 21 -9.56 16.10 -21.28
C HIS A 21 -9.78 15.38 -19.94
N ALA A 22 -11.03 15.35 -19.46
CA ALA A 22 -11.40 14.75 -18.18
C ALA A 22 -10.91 13.28 -18.05
N TRP A 23 -11.01 12.50 -19.13
CA TRP A 23 -10.52 11.12 -19.18
C TRP A 23 -9.00 11.00 -19.01
N ALA A 24 -8.22 11.94 -19.57
CA ALA A 24 -6.76 11.92 -19.41
C ALA A 24 -6.34 12.18 -17.96
N LYS A 25 -7.05 13.08 -17.27
CA LYS A 25 -6.85 13.34 -15.83
C LYS A 25 -7.29 12.16 -14.98
N ILE A 26 -8.45 11.57 -15.28
CA ILE A 26 -9.03 10.47 -14.48
C ILE A 26 -8.29 9.15 -14.71
N LEU A 27 -7.77 8.88 -15.90
CA LEU A 27 -6.99 7.66 -16.15
C LEU A 27 -5.48 7.85 -15.95
N GLY A 28 -5.06 9.06 -15.59
CA GLY A 28 -3.67 9.38 -15.28
C GLY A 28 -3.11 8.46 -14.17
N GLY A 29 -1.90 7.95 -14.41
CA GLY A 29 -1.19 7.05 -13.50
C GLY A 29 -1.59 5.57 -13.59
N LEU A 30 -2.52 5.19 -14.47
CA LEU A 30 -2.81 3.78 -14.75
C LEU A 30 -1.75 3.19 -15.69
N THR A 31 -1.43 1.92 -15.46
CA THR A 31 -0.58 1.13 -16.35
C THR A 31 -1.39 0.58 -17.54
N GLY A 32 -0.71 0.24 -18.63
CA GLY A 32 -1.37 -0.38 -19.79
C GLY A 32 -2.12 -1.67 -19.45
N GLN A 33 -1.62 -2.43 -18.47
CA GLN A 33 -2.29 -3.65 -17.99
C GLN A 33 -3.60 -3.35 -17.24
N GLN A 34 -3.64 -2.29 -16.43
CA GLN A 34 -4.87 -1.87 -15.75
C GLN A 34 -5.93 -1.43 -16.76
N ILE A 35 -5.53 -0.70 -17.80
CA ILE A 35 -6.44 -0.31 -18.88
C ILE A 35 -6.97 -1.56 -19.61
N ALA A 36 -6.10 -2.55 -19.88
CA ALA A 36 -6.52 -3.81 -20.49
C ALA A 36 -7.53 -4.59 -19.63
N ASN A 37 -7.36 -4.61 -18.30
CA ASN A 37 -8.32 -5.21 -17.37
C ASN A 37 -9.68 -4.51 -17.44
N GLY A 38 -9.69 -3.17 -17.43
CA GLY A 38 -10.91 -2.38 -17.56
C GLY A 38 -11.65 -2.64 -18.87
N LEU A 39 -10.92 -2.73 -19.98
CA LEU A 39 -11.49 -3.06 -21.29
C LEU A 39 -12.11 -4.46 -21.33
N ARG A 40 -11.44 -5.48 -20.78
CA ARG A 40 -12.01 -6.84 -20.69
C ARG A 40 -13.28 -6.85 -19.87
N ARG A 41 -13.29 -6.15 -18.72
CA ARG A 41 -14.47 -6.07 -17.86
C ARG A 41 -15.64 -5.36 -18.55
N MET A 42 -15.36 -4.31 -19.32
CA MET A 42 -16.36 -3.62 -20.10
C MET A 42 -17.01 -4.55 -21.15
N ILE A 43 -16.23 -5.42 -21.80
CA ILE A 43 -16.74 -6.45 -22.72
C ILE A 43 -17.62 -7.46 -21.99
N GLU A 44 -17.22 -7.94 -20.81
CA GLU A 44 -18.02 -8.88 -20.00
C GLU A 44 -19.36 -8.27 -19.56
N VAL A 45 -19.35 -7.02 -19.10
CA VAL A 45 -20.57 -6.31 -18.69
C VAL A 45 -21.46 -6.05 -19.90
N ALA A 46 -20.88 -5.67 -21.05
CA ALA A 46 -21.63 -5.53 -22.29
C ALA A 46 -22.27 -6.85 -22.73
N ALA A 47 -21.53 -7.96 -22.64
CA ALA A 47 -22.04 -9.29 -22.94
C ALA A 47 -23.13 -9.74 -21.96
N ALA A 48 -22.98 -9.49 -20.67
CA ALA A 48 -23.99 -9.81 -19.65
C ALA A 48 -25.28 -8.99 -19.84
N ASN A 49 -25.17 -7.77 -20.36
CA ASN A 49 -26.31 -6.91 -20.66
C ASN A 49 -26.87 -7.12 -22.08
N ALA A 50 -26.20 -7.93 -22.93
CA ALA A 50 -26.67 -8.25 -24.26
C ALA A 50 -27.98 -9.04 -24.17
N GLY A 51 -29.08 -8.40 -24.56
CA GLY A 51 -30.44 -8.94 -24.45
C GLY A 51 -31.37 -8.18 -23.50
N THR A 52 -30.86 -7.23 -22.71
CA THR A 52 -31.67 -6.41 -21.79
C THR A 52 -32.23 -5.12 -22.41
N GLY A 53 -31.95 -4.85 -23.69
CA GLY A 53 -32.43 -3.66 -24.41
C GLY A 53 -31.80 -2.34 -23.96
N LYS A 54 -30.93 -2.32 -22.94
CA LYS A 54 -30.09 -1.16 -22.62
C LYS A 54 -29.03 -0.99 -23.70
N GLU A 55 -29.06 0.16 -24.40
CA GLU A 55 -27.92 0.59 -25.22
C GLU A 55 -26.65 0.52 -24.36
N SER A 56 -25.68 -0.29 -24.78
CA SER A 56 -24.40 -0.48 -24.08
C SER A 56 -23.54 0.77 -24.27
N TRP A 57 -23.98 1.89 -23.69
CA TRP A 57 -23.22 3.13 -23.66
C TRP A 57 -21.96 2.91 -22.81
N PRO A 58 -20.80 3.43 -23.22
CA PRO A 58 -19.59 3.34 -22.42
C PRO A 58 -19.81 3.90 -21.00
N PRO A 59 -19.22 3.28 -19.98
CA PRO A 59 -19.29 3.76 -18.61
C PRO A 59 -18.69 5.16 -18.48
N ASP A 60 -19.01 5.84 -17.40
CA ASP A 60 -18.34 7.09 -17.09
C ASP A 60 -16.84 6.87 -16.80
N ALA A 61 -16.04 7.94 -16.84
CA ALA A 61 -14.59 7.83 -16.67
C ALA A 61 -14.18 7.26 -15.29
N THR A 62 -14.98 7.52 -14.24
CA THR A 62 -14.74 7.04 -12.87
C THR A 62 -15.09 5.58 -12.69
N GLU A 63 -16.21 5.14 -13.25
CA GLU A 63 -16.65 3.75 -13.37
C GLU A 63 -15.63 2.95 -14.17
N PHE A 64 -15.16 3.49 -15.30
CA PHE A 64 -14.12 2.85 -16.10
C PHE A 64 -12.80 2.72 -15.32
N ARG A 65 -12.40 3.76 -14.57
CA ARG A 65 -11.22 3.68 -13.69
C ARG A 65 -11.39 2.57 -12.64
N ALA A 66 -12.57 2.43 -12.06
CA ALA A 66 -12.85 1.36 -11.10
C ALA A 66 -12.73 -0.03 -11.75
N MET A 67 -13.21 -0.19 -12.99
CA MET A 67 -13.02 -1.42 -13.76
C MET A 67 -11.55 -1.71 -14.06
N CYS A 68 -10.74 -0.68 -14.35
CA CYS A 68 -9.31 -0.83 -14.60
C CYS A 68 -8.53 -1.35 -13.37
N LEU A 69 -8.97 -0.96 -12.17
CA LEU A 69 -8.38 -1.39 -10.90
C LEU A 69 -8.96 -2.71 -10.38
N HIS A 70 -9.94 -3.27 -11.06
CA HIS A 70 -10.50 -4.57 -10.70
C HIS A 70 -9.57 -5.70 -11.17
N VAL A 71 -9.24 -6.59 -10.25
CA VAL A 71 -8.51 -7.84 -10.55
C VAL A 71 -9.52 -8.97 -10.48
N GLN A 72 -9.66 -9.73 -11.57
CA GLN A 72 -10.60 -10.85 -11.61
C GLN A 72 -10.26 -11.91 -10.56
N GLY A 73 -11.30 -12.44 -9.91
CA GLY A 73 -11.17 -13.52 -8.94
C GLY A 73 -10.65 -13.08 -7.56
N LEU A 74 -10.42 -11.78 -7.34
CA LEU A 74 -9.98 -11.26 -6.04
C LEU A 74 -11.18 -11.15 -5.08
N PRO A 75 -11.25 -11.93 -3.99
CA PRO A 75 -12.39 -11.87 -3.08
C PRO A 75 -12.41 -10.59 -2.24
N ALA A 76 -13.60 -10.23 -1.72
CA ALA A 76 -13.72 -9.18 -0.71
C ALA A 76 -12.96 -9.55 0.57
N VAL A 77 -12.58 -8.57 1.39
CA VAL A 77 -11.74 -8.78 2.58
C VAL A 77 -12.35 -9.80 3.55
N ASP A 78 -13.66 -9.73 3.80
CA ASP A 78 -14.36 -10.65 4.71
C ASP A 78 -14.35 -12.09 4.21
N GLN A 79 -14.55 -12.28 2.90
CA GLN A 79 -14.47 -13.58 2.26
C GLN A 79 -13.03 -14.11 2.28
N ALA A 80 -12.05 -13.27 1.95
CA ALA A 80 -10.63 -13.61 2.00
C ALA A 80 -10.18 -14.01 3.41
N TRP A 81 -10.70 -13.33 4.44
CA TRP A 81 -10.45 -13.66 5.84
C TRP A 81 -11.02 -15.04 6.21
N THR A 82 -12.26 -15.31 5.80
CA THR A 82 -12.89 -16.61 6.04
C THR A 82 -12.12 -17.73 5.34
N GLU A 83 -11.71 -17.51 4.09
CA GLU A 83 -10.86 -18.43 3.32
C GLU A 83 -9.50 -18.68 3.99
N ALA A 84 -8.89 -17.62 4.55
CA ALA A 84 -7.63 -17.71 5.28
C ALA A 84 -7.74 -18.55 6.56
N LEU A 85 -8.82 -18.39 7.33
CA LEU A 85 -9.09 -19.21 8.52
C LEU A 85 -9.34 -20.68 8.16
N MET A 86 -10.03 -20.94 7.03
CA MET A 86 -10.29 -22.30 6.56
C MET A 86 -9.08 -22.96 5.90
N GLY A 87 -8.04 -22.20 5.55
CA GLY A 87 -6.90 -22.69 4.77
C GLY A 87 -7.25 -23.11 3.35
N LYS A 88 -8.37 -22.62 2.79
CA LYS A 88 -8.83 -22.90 1.43
C LYS A 88 -8.90 -21.60 0.66
N TYR A 89 -8.02 -21.44 -0.34
CA TYR A 89 -7.82 -20.17 -1.04
C TYR A 89 -8.46 -20.21 -2.43
N SER A 90 -9.37 -19.28 -2.71
CA SER A 90 -9.94 -19.08 -4.05
C SER A 90 -8.98 -18.36 -5.01
N HIS A 91 -8.07 -17.56 -4.44
CA HIS A 91 -7.12 -16.73 -5.20
C HIS A 91 -5.73 -16.74 -4.56
N GLU A 92 -4.69 -16.69 -5.39
CA GLU A 92 -3.29 -16.69 -4.91
C GLU A 92 -2.99 -15.52 -3.96
N ALA A 93 -3.60 -14.37 -4.21
CA ALA A 93 -3.50 -13.21 -3.31
C ALA A 93 -3.91 -13.52 -1.86
N VAL A 94 -4.94 -14.36 -1.67
CA VAL A 94 -5.39 -14.77 -0.33
C VAL A 94 -4.37 -15.70 0.31
N ARG A 95 -3.84 -16.67 -0.47
CA ARG A 95 -2.78 -17.58 -0.03
C ARG A 95 -1.54 -16.81 0.46
N VAL A 96 -1.05 -15.88 -0.36
CA VAL A 96 0.14 -15.06 -0.04
C VAL A 96 -0.12 -14.19 1.19
N ALA A 97 -1.30 -13.58 1.30
CA ALA A 97 -1.65 -12.79 2.48
C ALA A 97 -1.74 -13.65 3.75
N ALA A 98 -2.27 -14.87 3.65
CA ALA A 98 -2.33 -15.82 4.76
C ALA A 98 -0.93 -16.30 5.17
N GLU A 99 -0.06 -16.61 4.22
CA GLU A 99 1.35 -16.97 4.46
C GLU A 99 2.11 -15.84 5.16
N ALA A 100 1.93 -14.59 4.73
CA ALA A 100 2.56 -13.44 5.35
C ALA A 100 2.01 -13.10 6.75
N THR A 101 0.78 -13.50 7.04
CA THR A 101 0.14 -13.29 8.35
C THR A 101 0.53 -14.38 9.34
N GLY A 102 0.75 -15.61 8.88
CA GLY A 102 1.11 -16.76 9.69
C GLY A 102 0.05 -17.86 9.63
N THR A 103 0.28 -18.89 8.81
CA THR A 103 -0.70 -19.99 8.61
C THR A 103 -0.93 -20.86 9.85
N PHE A 104 0.00 -20.83 10.82
CA PHE A 104 -0.17 -21.51 12.10
C PHE A 104 -1.16 -20.75 12.99
N ASP A 105 -0.94 -19.43 13.15
CA ASP A 105 -1.81 -18.56 13.92
C ASP A 105 -3.24 -18.60 13.38
N LEU A 106 -3.40 -18.49 12.06
CA LEU A 106 -4.69 -18.56 11.36
C LEU A 106 -5.45 -19.86 11.60
N ARG A 107 -4.76 -21.01 11.69
CA ARG A 107 -5.40 -22.31 11.93
C ARG A 107 -5.98 -22.46 13.33
N SER A 108 -5.42 -21.75 14.30
CA SER A 108 -5.87 -21.76 15.70
C SER A 108 -6.81 -20.60 16.04
N ALA A 109 -6.91 -19.62 15.14
CA ALA A 109 -7.64 -18.39 15.35
C ALA A 109 -9.15 -18.56 15.25
N LYS A 110 -9.86 -17.69 15.97
CA LYS A 110 -11.31 -17.53 15.85
C LYS A 110 -11.61 -16.35 14.94
N HIS A 111 -12.79 -16.36 14.33
CA HIS A 111 -13.26 -15.25 13.50
C HIS A 111 -13.35 -13.90 14.27
N SER A 112 -13.40 -13.94 15.60
CA SER A 112 -13.44 -12.76 16.47
C SER A 112 -12.05 -12.19 16.85
N ASP A 113 -10.95 -12.78 16.37
CA ASP A 113 -9.60 -12.30 16.68
C ASP A 113 -9.27 -11.03 15.89
N LYS A 114 -9.52 -9.88 16.54
CA LYS A 114 -9.36 -8.55 15.91
C LYS A 114 -7.91 -8.22 15.58
N ALA A 115 -6.95 -8.65 16.41
CA ALA A 115 -5.55 -8.32 16.20
C ALA A 115 -4.99 -9.08 14.99
N LEU A 116 -5.35 -10.37 14.89
CA LEU A 116 -4.96 -11.18 13.74
C LEU A 116 -5.66 -10.74 12.46
N PHE A 117 -6.95 -10.38 12.55
CA PHE A 117 -7.69 -9.81 11.42
C PHE A 117 -7.04 -8.54 10.88
N GLN A 118 -6.65 -7.59 11.74
CA GLN A 118 -5.98 -6.36 11.31
C GLN A 118 -4.66 -6.61 10.58
N ARG A 119 -3.86 -7.59 11.05
CA ARG A 119 -2.64 -8.01 10.38
C ARG A 119 -2.93 -8.62 9.01
N PHE A 120 -3.92 -9.50 8.94
CA PHE A 120 -4.37 -10.10 7.69
C PHE A 120 -4.88 -9.04 6.71
N GLU A 121 -5.77 -8.15 7.14
CA GLU A 121 -6.33 -7.07 6.33
C GLU A 121 -5.22 -6.20 5.73
N ARG A 122 -4.25 -5.79 6.54
CA ARG A 122 -3.09 -5.02 6.07
C ARG A 122 -2.30 -5.80 5.00
N ASN A 123 -1.97 -7.06 5.27
CA ASN A 123 -1.20 -7.89 4.35
C ASN A 123 -1.97 -8.11 3.04
N TYR A 124 -3.28 -8.41 3.14
CA TYR A 124 -4.15 -8.59 2.00
C TYR A 124 -4.23 -7.32 1.15
N ALA A 125 -4.45 -6.15 1.74
CA ALA A 125 -4.48 -4.87 1.02
C ALA A 125 -3.16 -4.60 0.24
N ILE A 126 -2.00 -4.98 0.79
CA ILE A 126 -0.71 -4.85 0.11
C ILE A 126 -0.67 -5.78 -1.12
N VAL A 127 -1.10 -7.03 -0.96
CA VAL A 127 -1.12 -8.01 -2.06
C VAL A 127 -2.15 -7.63 -3.12
N GLN A 128 -3.31 -7.10 -2.74
CA GLN A 128 -4.31 -6.56 -3.67
C GLN A 128 -3.71 -5.44 -4.53
N ARG A 129 -2.98 -4.49 -3.92
CA ARG A 129 -2.30 -3.43 -4.69
C ARG A 129 -1.23 -3.97 -5.63
N ARG A 130 -0.49 -5.01 -5.23
CA ARG A 130 0.49 -5.68 -6.11
C ARG A 130 -0.20 -6.35 -7.29
N ALA A 131 -1.29 -7.07 -7.03
CA ALA A 131 -2.11 -7.70 -8.07
C ALA A 131 -2.64 -6.65 -9.07
N GLN A 132 -3.14 -5.52 -8.55
CA GLN A 132 -3.62 -4.40 -9.37
C GLN A 132 -2.52 -3.77 -10.23
N ASN A 133 -1.28 -3.76 -9.76
CA ASN A 133 -0.13 -3.20 -10.47
C ASN A 133 0.64 -4.23 -11.30
N ALA A 134 0.12 -5.45 -11.45
CA ALA A 134 0.81 -6.58 -12.12
C ALA A 134 2.21 -6.86 -11.56
N GLN A 135 2.41 -6.58 -10.27
CA GLN A 135 3.64 -6.90 -9.56
C GLN A 135 3.60 -8.35 -9.04
N PRO A 136 4.76 -9.00 -8.88
CA PRO A 136 4.84 -10.32 -8.28
C PRO A 136 4.15 -10.35 -6.90
N LEU A 137 3.24 -11.30 -6.71
CA LEU A 137 2.49 -11.44 -5.46
C LEU A 137 3.42 -11.91 -4.32
N ASP A 138 4.38 -12.78 -4.66
CA ASP A 138 5.36 -13.44 -3.79
C ASP A 138 6.43 -12.53 -3.17
N GLY A 139 6.45 -11.24 -3.51
CA GLY A 139 7.38 -10.30 -2.90
C GLY A 139 7.27 -10.32 -1.36
N LYS A 140 8.39 -10.27 -0.63
CA LYS A 140 8.34 -10.18 0.83
C LYS A 140 7.43 -9.02 1.26
N ILE A 141 6.39 -9.28 2.04
CA ILE A 141 5.59 -8.21 2.64
C ILE A 141 6.41 -7.67 3.81
N ALA A 142 6.77 -6.39 3.77
CA ALA A 142 7.48 -5.76 4.87
C ALA A 142 6.62 -5.87 6.13
N GLN A 143 7.06 -6.71 7.07
CA GLN A 143 6.51 -6.76 8.41
C GLN A 143 6.79 -5.39 9.03
N GLY A 144 5.74 -4.71 9.48
CA GLY A 144 5.91 -3.45 10.19
C GLY A 144 6.81 -3.70 11.41
N ILE A 145 7.60 -2.70 11.81
CA ILE A 145 8.34 -2.72 13.06
C ILE A 145 7.31 -2.65 14.20
N GLU A 146 6.64 -3.76 14.50
CA GLU A 146 5.67 -3.85 15.59
C GLU A 146 6.46 -3.98 16.89
N HIS A 147 6.62 -2.84 17.57
CA HIS A 147 6.89 -2.75 19.01
C HIS A 147 8.07 -3.61 19.52
N ASP A 148 9.26 -3.40 18.96
CA ASP A 148 10.48 -4.01 19.48
C ASP A 148 10.88 -3.38 20.83
N SER A 149 10.50 -4.05 21.92
CA SER A 149 10.95 -3.70 23.27
C SER A 149 12.47 -3.81 23.40
N GLY A 150 13.11 -4.64 22.57
CA GLY A 150 14.56 -4.75 22.46
C GLY A 150 15.20 -3.48 21.94
N PHE A 151 14.60 -2.81 20.95
CA PHE A 151 15.12 -1.56 20.41
C PHE A 151 15.13 -0.43 21.46
N LYS A 152 14.09 -0.32 22.29
CA LYS A 152 14.07 0.66 23.39
C LYS A 152 15.14 0.36 24.45
N ALA A 153 15.32 -0.91 24.81
CA ALA A 153 16.35 -1.33 25.75
C ALA A 153 17.78 -1.09 25.19
N GLN A 154 17.99 -1.37 23.90
CA GLN A 154 19.24 -1.16 23.20
C GLN A 154 19.55 0.34 23.05
N LEU A 155 18.55 1.17 22.75
CA LEU A 155 18.70 2.62 22.68
C LEU A 155 19.03 3.21 24.05
N ALA A 156 18.36 2.76 25.12
CA ALA A 156 18.67 3.17 26.49
C ALA A 156 20.10 2.79 26.88
N LYS A 157 20.54 1.56 26.55
CA LYS A 157 21.91 1.09 26.80
C LYS A 157 22.94 1.92 26.02
N SER A 158 22.67 2.20 24.74
CA SER A 158 23.54 3.05 23.91
C SER A 158 23.67 4.47 24.47
N HIS A 159 22.57 5.08 24.93
CA HIS A 159 22.63 6.39 25.56
C HIS A 159 23.42 6.40 26.87
N GLN A 160 23.35 5.31 27.64
CA GLN A 160 24.10 5.16 28.87
C GLN A 160 25.61 5.03 28.60
N GLU A 161 25.99 4.16 27.66
CA GLU A 161 27.39 4.01 27.21
C GLU A 161 27.97 5.35 26.69
N ALA A 162 27.18 6.12 25.94
CA ALA A 162 27.59 7.45 25.48
C ALA A 162 27.84 8.43 26.64
N ARG A 163 27.01 8.40 27.68
CA ARG A 163 27.19 9.24 28.89
C ARG A 163 28.41 8.81 29.70
N ASP A 164 28.65 7.51 29.80
CA ASP A 164 29.81 6.96 30.51
C ASP A 164 31.12 7.35 29.82
N LEU A 165 31.15 7.34 28.48
CA LEU A 165 32.29 7.80 27.69
C LEU A 165 32.55 9.31 27.83
N VAL A 166 31.50 10.13 27.86
CA VAL A 166 31.60 11.58 28.11
C VAL A 166 32.18 11.85 29.49
N THR A 167 31.74 11.09 30.49
CA THR A 167 32.23 11.20 31.88
C THR A 167 33.69 10.76 31.98
N ALA A 168 34.05 9.61 31.37
CA ALA A 168 35.42 9.10 31.37
C ALA A 168 36.42 10.04 30.69
N GLN A 169 35.98 10.79 29.68
CA GLN A 169 36.81 11.79 28.99
C GLN A 169 36.85 13.15 29.72
N ASN A 170 36.25 13.26 30.91
CA ASN A 170 36.11 14.52 31.67
C ASN A 170 35.49 15.66 30.82
N ILE A 171 34.61 15.32 29.88
CA ILE A 171 33.93 16.30 29.05
C ILE A 171 32.78 16.89 29.88
N PRO A 172 32.75 18.21 30.12
CA PRO A 172 31.68 18.81 30.90
C PRO A 172 30.33 18.63 30.20
N THR A 173 29.35 18.13 30.94
CA THR A 173 27.96 17.95 30.47
C THR A 173 27.12 19.23 30.59
N ASP A 174 27.62 20.22 31.32
CA ASP A 174 27.02 21.56 31.43
C ASP A 174 27.66 22.53 30.42
N GLY A 175 26.81 23.24 29.67
CA GLY A 175 27.25 24.14 28.61
C GLY A 175 28.07 25.34 29.09
N GLN A 176 27.81 25.87 30.29
CA GLN A 176 28.61 26.97 30.85
C GLN A 176 29.98 26.48 31.30
N VAL A 177 30.05 25.31 31.92
CA VAL A 177 31.33 24.68 32.31
C VAL A 177 32.16 24.32 31.07
N ALA A 178 31.53 23.77 30.02
CA ALA A 178 32.19 23.47 28.75
C ALA A 178 32.75 24.74 28.09
N ARG A 179 31.96 25.83 28.05
CA ARG A 179 32.39 27.13 27.53
C ARG A 179 33.57 27.69 28.33
N LYS A 180 33.51 27.63 29.66
CA LYS A 180 34.59 28.12 30.53
C LYS A 180 35.90 27.32 30.32
N LEU A 181 35.80 26.00 30.24
CA LEU A 181 36.94 25.11 29.97
C LEU A 181 37.56 25.40 28.58
N LEU A 182 36.73 25.60 27.57
CA LEU A 182 37.18 25.93 26.21
C LEU A 182 37.89 27.29 26.16
N LEU A 183 37.30 28.33 26.77
CA LEU A 183 37.90 29.66 26.85
C LEU A 183 39.24 29.64 27.61
N ALA A 184 39.33 28.85 28.68
CA ALA A 184 40.58 28.64 29.42
C ALA A 184 41.65 27.95 28.56
N LYS A 185 41.30 26.89 27.81
CA LYS A 185 42.23 26.21 26.90
C LYS A 185 42.71 27.09 25.74
N LEU A 186 41.86 28.00 25.26
CA LEU A 186 42.17 28.92 24.16
C LEU A 186 42.88 30.21 24.63
N GLY A 187 43.08 30.39 25.94
CA GLY A 187 43.72 31.60 26.49
C GLY A 187 42.90 32.89 26.35
N ILE A 188 41.60 32.78 26.10
CA ILE A 188 40.72 33.94 25.85
C ILE A 188 40.01 34.34 27.15
N ARG A 189 40.20 35.58 27.60
CA ARG A 189 39.45 36.16 28.72
C ARG A 189 38.21 36.91 28.20
N ARG A 190 37.02 36.34 28.37
CA ARG A 190 35.73 37.05 28.25
C ARG A 190 35.00 37.02 29.59
N PRO A 191 34.35 38.11 30.02
CA PRO A 191 33.45 38.08 31.17
C PRO A 191 32.28 37.11 30.87
N ALA A 192 31.76 36.48 31.93
CA ALA A 192 30.75 35.43 31.87
C ALA A 192 29.50 35.86 31.07
#